data_AF-A0A7X0HPS3-F1
#
_entry.id   AF-A0A7X0HPS3-F1
#
_cell.length_a   1.000
_cell.length_b   1.000
_cell.length_c   1.000
_cell.angle_alpha   90.00
_cell.angle_beta   90.00
_cell.angle_gamma   90.00
#
_symmetry.space_group_name_H-M   'P 1'
#
loop_
_entity.id
_entity.type
_entity.pdbx_description
1 polymer ?
#
loop_
_entity_poly.entity_id
_entity_poly.type
_entity_poly.pdbx_seq_one_letter_code
_entity_poly.pdbx_strand_id
1 'polypeptide(L)'
;MDANDPRMAAVECAIARVGYEHGRNGIQIAEQWIHAHVHAVLTVQEGRAANPMAFPGYGDGTAEEAARRIVARLLDAGWRPPDSECLDLPGDPSDIA
;
A
#
# COMPACT_ATOMS: atom_id res chain seq x y z
N MET A 1 -7.37 -13.32 -2.07
CA MET A 1 -6.13 -14.10 -1.92
C MET A 1 -6.17 -14.66 -0.51
N ASP A 2 -6.17 -15.98 -0.36
CA ASP A 2 -6.10 -16.67 0.94
C ASP A 2 -4.70 -17.28 1.14
N ALA A 3 -4.44 -17.87 2.31
CA ALA A 3 -3.12 -18.41 2.66
C ALA A 3 -2.63 -19.54 1.73
N ASN A 4 -3.53 -20.20 0.99
CA ASN A 4 -3.20 -21.27 0.04
C ASN A 4 -3.16 -20.79 -1.41
N ASP A 5 -3.39 -19.49 -1.66
CA ASP A 5 -3.36 -18.92 -3.00
C ASP A 5 -1.92 -18.97 -3.56
N PRO A 6 -1.70 -19.52 -4.77
CA PRO A 6 -0.35 -19.61 -5.35
C PRO A 6 0.34 -18.25 -5.52
N ARG A 7 -0.43 -17.15 -5.55
CA ARG A 7 0.11 -15.77 -5.59
C ARG A 7 0.79 -15.36 -4.28
N MET A 8 0.61 -16.11 -3.18
CA MET A 8 1.33 -15.90 -1.91
C MET A 8 2.86 -16.00 -2.07
N ALA A 9 3.35 -16.72 -3.09
CA ALA A 9 4.77 -16.81 -3.39
C ALA A 9 5.39 -15.46 -3.81
N ALA A 10 4.58 -14.51 -4.29
CA ALA A 10 5.01 -13.17 -4.68
C ALA A 10 4.89 -12.14 -3.54
N VAL A 11 4.41 -12.55 -2.35
CA VAL A 11 4.26 -11.66 -1.19
C VAL A 11 5.57 -11.64 -0.40
N GLU A 12 6.34 -10.58 -0.57
CA GLU A 12 7.63 -10.39 0.11
C GLU A 12 7.46 -9.89 1.56
N CYS A 13 6.39 -9.15 1.85
CA CYS A 13 6.13 -8.62 3.19
C CYS A 13 5.66 -9.70 4.18
N ALA A 14 6.46 -9.97 5.20
CA ALA A 14 6.12 -10.90 6.28
C ALA A 14 4.81 -10.54 7.01
N ILE A 15 4.52 -9.24 7.18
CA ILE A 15 3.28 -8.77 7.83
C ILE A 15 2.05 -9.04 6.95
N ALA A 16 2.18 -8.90 5.62
CA ALA A 16 1.10 -9.24 4.71
C ALA A 16 0.80 -10.74 4.73
N ARG A 17 1.84 -11.59 4.80
CA ARG A 17 1.68 -13.04 4.94
C ARG A 17 0.90 -13.42 6.20
N VAL A 18 1.27 -12.85 7.36
CA VAL A 18 0.54 -13.05 8.62
C VAL A 18 -0.91 -12.58 8.49
N GLY A 19 -1.17 -11.46 7.80
CA GLY A 19 -2.53 -10.98 7.56
C GLY A 19 -3.39 -11.99 6.79
N TYR A 20 -2.86 -12.57 5.72
CA TYR A 20 -3.54 -13.61 4.94
C TYR A 20 -3.74 -14.91 5.72
N GLU A 21 -2.76 -15.32 6.54
CA GLU A 21 -2.88 -16.48 7.45
C GLU A 21 -4.05 -16.32 8.45
N HIS A 22 -4.39 -15.08 8.82
CA HIS A 22 -5.51 -14.76 9.69
C HIS A 22 -6.81 -14.43 8.93
N GLY A 23 -6.88 -14.75 7.62
CA GLY A 23 -8.08 -14.59 6.80
C GLY A 23 -8.39 -13.15 6.36
N ARG A 24 -7.42 -12.23 6.46
CA ARG A 24 -7.59 -10.86 5.94
C ARG A 24 -7.34 -10.81 4.44
N ASN A 25 -8.02 -9.91 3.75
CA ASN A 25 -7.72 -9.62 2.35
C ASN A 25 -6.66 -8.50 2.21
N GLY A 26 -6.11 -8.32 1.01
CA GLY A 26 -5.05 -7.34 0.75
C GLY A 26 -5.43 -5.90 1.06
N ILE A 27 -6.72 -5.54 0.90
CA ILE A 27 -7.22 -4.20 1.23
C ILE A 27 -7.22 -3.99 2.74
N GLN A 28 -7.72 -4.96 3.52
CA GLN A 28 -7.72 -4.87 4.99
C GLN A 28 -6.31 -4.80 5.59
N ILE A 29 -5.34 -5.49 4.98
CA ILE A 29 -3.94 -5.41 5.36
C ILE A 29 -3.40 -4.01 5.04
N ALA A 30 -3.70 -3.48 3.86
CA ALA A 30 -3.28 -2.14 3.45
C ALA A 30 -3.89 -1.02 4.30
N GLU A 31 -5.16 -1.13 4.66
CA GLU A 31 -5.87 -0.16 5.50
C GLU A 31 -5.17 0.05 6.86
N GLN A 32 -4.63 -1.01 7.46
CA GLN A 32 -3.86 -0.90 8.70
C GLN A 32 -2.57 -0.09 8.51
N TRP A 33 -1.87 -0.31 7.40
CA TRP A 33 -0.69 0.48 7.06
C TRP A 33 -1.03 1.93 6.77
N ILE A 34 -2.13 2.17 6.05
CA ILE A 34 -2.63 3.52 5.74
C ILE A 34 -2.95 4.27 7.03
N HIS A 35 -3.70 3.67 7.95
CA HIS A 35 -4.02 4.28 9.24
C HIS A 35 -2.76 4.67 10.01
N ALA A 36 -1.81 3.75 10.16
CA ALA A 36 -0.55 4.03 10.85
C ALA A 36 0.24 5.16 10.18
N HIS A 37 0.23 5.22 8.84
CA HIS A 37 0.92 6.27 8.08
C HIS A 37 0.27 7.65 8.26
N VAL A 38 -1.05 7.71 8.15
CA VAL A 38 -1.81 8.96 8.36
C VAL A 38 -1.56 9.48 9.77
N HIS A 39 -1.63 8.62 10.79
CA HIS A 39 -1.31 9.02 12.16
C HIS A 39 0.12 9.54 12.32
N ALA A 40 1.11 8.88 11.70
CA ALA A 40 2.49 9.35 11.74
C ALA A 40 2.66 10.72 11.08
N VAL A 41 2.03 10.96 9.93
CA VAL A 41 2.07 12.26 9.24
C VAL A 41 1.45 13.35 10.10
N LEU A 42 0.26 13.13 10.65
CA LEU A 42 -0.41 14.10 11.53
C LEU A 42 0.45 14.42 12.75
N THR A 43 1.04 13.41 13.39
CA THR A 43 1.94 13.59 14.54
C THR A 43 3.16 14.44 14.18
N VAL A 44 3.75 14.21 13.00
CA VAL A 44 4.91 14.98 12.53
C VAL A 44 4.52 16.42 12.24
N GLN A 45 3.36 16.65 11.61
CA GLN A 45 2.87 18.00 11.31
C GLN A 45 2.56 18.78 12.60
N GLU A 46 1.89 18.16 13.56
CA GLU A 46 1.63 18.76 14.89
C GLU A 46 2.93 19.08 15.62
N GLY A 47 3.89 18.16 15.63
CA GLY A 47 5.20 18.39 16.24
C GLY A 47 5.98 19.52 15.57
N ARG A 48 5.95 19.61 14.23
CA ARG A 48 6.61 20.68 13.48
C ARG A 48 5.95 22.05 13.63
N ALA A 49 4.64 22.08 13.87
CA ALA A 49 3.94 23.32 14.20
C ALA A 49 4.42 23.93 15.52
N ALA A 50 4.82 23.10 16.49
CA ALA A 50 5.38 23.54 17.77
C ALA A 50 6.91 23.74 17.72
N ASN A 51 7.63 22.87 17.01
CA ASN A 51 9.08 22.92 16.84
C ASN A 51 9.45 22.46 15.41
N PRO A 52 9.89 23.38 14.52
CA PRO A 52 10.22 23.05 13.14
C PRO A 52 11.25 21.92 12.97
N MET A 53 12.10 21.66 13.98
CA MET A 53 13.12 20.61 13.96
C MET A 53 12.63 19.25 14.51
N ALA A 54 11.35 19.12 14.86
CA ALA A 54 10.78 17.86 15.32
C ALA A 54 10.82 16.80 14.21
N PHE A 55 11.16 15.56 14.60
CA PHE A 55 11.25 14.39 13.72
C PHE A 55 12.19 14.60 12.51
N PRO A 56 13.49 14.86 12.74
CA PRO A 56 14.44 15.19 11.67
C PRO A 56 14.73 14.04 10.70
N GLY A 57 14.47 12.79 11.12
CA GLY A 57 14.59 11.61 10.26
C GLY A 57 13.31 11.24 9.51
N TYR A 58 12.21 11.95 9.75
CA TYR A 58 10.99 11.81 8.97
C TYR A 58 11.07 12.81 7.82
N GLY A 59 10.69 12.40 6.60
CA GLY A 59 10.73 13.27 5.43
C GLY A 59 9.83 14.50 5.57
N ASP A 60 9.57 15.19 4.46
CA ASP A 60 8.82 16.45 4.47
C ASP A 60 7.39 16.28 5.02
N GLY A 61 6.90 15.05 5.11
CA GLY A 61 5.59 14.76 5.70
C GLY A 61 4.45 15.31 4.85
N THR A 62 4.70 15.40 3.54
CA THR A 62 3.73 15.83 2.54
C THR A 62 2.76 14.70 2.23
N ALA A 63 1.57 15.06 1.72
CA ALA A 63 0.60 14.08 1.24
C ALA A 63 1.19 13.19 0.14
N GLU A 64 2.05 13.74 -0.72
CA GLU A 64 2.70 12.99 -1.80
C GLU A 64 3.67 11.94 -1.27
N GLU A 65 4.53 12.29 -0.31
CA GLU A 65 5.45 11.34 0.32
C GLU A 65 4.67 10.23 1.07
N ALA A 66 3.60 10.61 1.77
CA ALA A 66 2.70 9.66 2.43
C ALA A 66 2.07 8.69 1.42
N ALA A 67 1.57 9.19 0.29
CA ALA A 67 0.99 8.38 -0.77
C ALA A 67 2.01 7.37 -1.35
N ARG A 68 3.25 7.79 -1.63
CA ARG A 68 4.30 6.88 -2.11
C ARG A 68 4.60 5.76 -1.12
N ARG A 69 4.64 6.06 0.18
CA ARG A 69 4.88 5.06 1.23
C ARG A 69 3.71 4.09 1.38
N ILE A 70 2.47 4.56 1.23
CA ILE A 70 1.28 3.71 1.19
C ILE A 70 1.34 2.75 -0.01
N VAL A 71 1.63 3.27 -1.21
CA VAL A 71 1.75 2.47 -2.43
C VAL A 71 2.88 1.44 -2.32
N ALA A 72 4.04 1.81 -1.78
CA ALA A 72 5.14 0.86 -1.55
C ALA A 72 4.70 -0.30 -0.63
N ARG A 73 3.99 -0.02 0.47
CA ARG A 73 3.49 -1.07 1.37
C ARG A 73 2.43 -1.96 0.73
N LEU A 74 1.58 -1.39 -0.11
CA LEU A 74 0.65 -2.15 -0.94
C LEU A 74 1.40 -3.12 -1.86
N LEU A 75 2.42 -2.62 -2.58
CA LEU A 75 3.24 -3.43 -3.48
C LEU A 75 4.01 -4.54 -2.72
N ASP A 76 4.59 -4.23 -1.57
CA ASP A 76 5.27 -5.19 -0.69
C ASP A 76 4.30 -6.28 -0.19
N ALA A 77 3.03 -5.91 0.02
CA ALA A 77 1.96 -6.83 0.41
C ALA A 77 1.43 -7.70 -0.74
N GLY A 78 2.05 -7.61 -1.92
CA GLY A 78 1.63 -8.33 -3.12
C GLY A 78 0.38 -7.74 -3.79
N TRP A 79 -0.13 -6.60 -3.30
CA TRP A 79 -1.16 -5.87 -4.04
C TRP A 79 -0.54 -5.33 -5.32
N ARG A 80 -1.30 -5.42 -6.41
CA ARG A 80 -0.96 -4.80 -7.69
C ARG A 80 -2.15 -3.93 -8.09
N PRO A 81 -1.90 -2.73 -8.65
CA PRO A 81 -2.96 -1.93 -9.23
C PRO A 81 -3.73 -2.77 -10.25
N PRO A 82 -5.07 -2.60 -10.36
CA PRO A 82 -5.88 -3.31 -11.35
C PRO A 82 -5.43 -3.08 -12.80
N ASP A 83 -4.58 -2.08 -13.06
CA ASP A 83 -4.01 -1.80 -14.38
C ASP A 83 -3.19 -2.96 -14.97
N SER A 84 -2.67 -3.90 -14.15
CA SER A 84 -2.05 -5.12 -14.69
C SER A 84 -3.07 -6.12 -15.27
N GLU A 85 -4.33 -6.07 -14.82
CA GLU A 85 -5.43 -6.85 -15.39
C GLU A 85 -6.14 -6.10 -16.52
N CYS A 86 -6.08 -4.77 -16.57
CA CYS A 86 -6.59 -3.97 -17.70
C CYS A 86 -5.70 -4.05 -18.96
N LEU A 87 -4.42 -4.39 -18.83
CA LEU A 87 -3.50 -4.53 -19.97
C LEU A 87 -3.61 -5.90 -20.69
N ASP A 88 -4.17 -6.91 -20.02
CA ASP A 88 -4.32 -8.29 -20.51
C ASP A 88 -5.76 -8.63 -20.96
N LEU A 89 -6.62 -7.62 -21.15
CA LEU A 89 -7.89 -7.85 -21.82
C LEU A 89 -7.61 -8.07 -23.32
N PRO A 90 -8.01 -9.21 -23.93
CA PRO A 90 -7.97 -9.32 -25.37
C PRO A 90 -8.80 -8.16 -25.92
N GLY A 91 -8.19 -7.32 -26.77
CA GLY A 91 -8.89 -6.23 -27.45
C GLY A 91 -10.19 -6.78 -28.04
N ASP A 92 -11.30 -6.09 -27.76
CA ASP A 92 -12.60 -6.49 -28.28
C ASP A 92 -12.49 -6.56 -29.82
N PRO A 93 -12.78 -7.70 -30.47
CA PRO A 93 -12.69 -7.83 -31.92
C PRO A 93 -13.61 -6.87 -32.69
N SER A 94 -14.48 -6.12 -32.00
CA SER A 94 -15.28 -5.04 -32.56
C SER A 94 -14.54 -3.72 -32.80
N ASP A 95 -13.29 -3.55 -32.32
CA ASP A 95 -12.47 -2.36 -32.56
C ASP A 95 -11.74 -2.37 -33.92
N ILE A 96 -11.97 -3.41 -34.75
CA ILE A 96 -11.53 -3.46 -36.15
C ILE A 96 -12.76 -3.61 -37.05
N ALA A 97 -13.56 -2.55 -37.15
CA ALA A 97 -14.61 -2.41 -38.17
C ALA A 97 -14.68 -0.97 -38.68
#